data_AF-A0A2W5R7J9-F1
#
_entry.id   AF-A0A2W5R7J9-F1
#
_cell.length_a   1.000
_cell.length_b   1.000
_cell.length_c   1.000
_cell.angle_alpha   90.00
_cell.angle_beta   90.00
_cell.angle_gamma   90.00
#
_symmetry.space_group_name_H-M   'P 1'
#
loop_
_entity.id
_entity.type
_entity.pdbx_description
1 polymer ?
#
loop_
_entity_poly.entity_id
_entity_poly.type
_entity_poly.pdbx_seq_one_letter_code
_entity_poly.pdbx_strand_id
1 'polypeptide(L)' 'MPSAPIALVPPDEPVPTHPEEMKAVYDVRIGKWITLQGSARITPAGMISTGMAVSALLLATAALVRAARR' A
#
# COMPACT_ATOMS: atom_id res chain seq x y z
N MET A 1 12.33 -8.60 52.10
CA MET A 1 13.08 -8.35 50.85
C MET A 1 12.07 -7.92 49.79
N PRO A 2 12.42 -6.94 48.94
CA PRO A 2 11.48 -5.96 48.39
C PRO A 2 10.57 -6.54 47.30
N SER A 3 9.30 -6.19 47.39
CA SER A 3 8.30 -6.34 46.33
C SER A 3 8.72 -5.50 45.13
N ALA A 4 8.93 -6.14 43.97
CA ALA A 4 9.10 -5.42 42.72
C ALA A 4 7.82 -4.60 42.43
N PRO A 5 7.90 -3.29 42.14
CA PRO A 5 6.73 -2.56 41.70
C PRO A 5 6.36 -3.07 40.31
N ILE A 6 5.20 -3.72 40.21
CA ILE A 6 4.56 -3.97 38.92
C ILE A 6 4.25 -2.58 38.37
N ALA A 7 5.00 -2.17 37.34
CA ALA A 7 4.74 -0.93 36.63
C ALA A 7 3.29 -0.96 36.16
N LEU A 8 2.46 -0.14 36.80
CA LEU A 8 1.07 0.08 36.44
C LEU A 8 1.10 0.85 35.12
N VAL A 9 1.14 0.16 33.98
CA VAL A 9 0.90 0.79 32.68
C VAL A 9 -0.55 1.28 32.72
N PRO A 10 -0.80 2.60 32.62
CA PRO A 10 -2.16 3.12 32.58
C PRO A 10 -2.88 2.51 31.37
N PRO A 11 -4.15 2.07 31.48
CA PRO A 11 -4.86 1.43 30.37
C PRO A 11 -5.20 2.36 29.18
N ASP A 12 -4.72 3.61 29.18
CA ASP A 12 -5.03 4.65 28.20
C ASP A 12 -3.80 5.31 27.55
N GLU A 13 -2.61 4.72 27.67
CA GLU A 13 -1.50 5.14 26.80
C GLU A 13 -1.67 4.50 25.41
N PRO A 14 -1.87 5.29 24.33
CA PRO A 14 -1.90 4.73 22.99
C PRO A 14 -0.54 4.09 22.75
N VAL A 15 -0.53 2.75 22.65
CA VAL A 15 0.66 1.98 22.29
C VAL A 15 1.30 2.68 21.09
N PRO A 16 2.56 3.15 21.19
CA PRO A 16 3.25 3.80 20.09
C PRO A 16 3.21 2.83 18.91
N THR A 17 2.36 3.13 17.93
CA THR A 17 2.24 2.30 16.74
C THR A 17 3.51 2.52 15.96
N HIS A 18 4.44 1.58 16.09
CA HIS A 18 5.75 1.66 15.50
C HIS A 18 5.64 1.85 13.96
N PRO A 19 6.14 2.96 13.41
CA PRO A 19 5.84 3.41 12.06
C PRO A 19 6.52 2.59 10.95
N GLU A 20 7.35 1.58 11.27
CA GLU A 20 7.94 0.69 10.26
C GLU A 20 6.92 -0.19 9.51
N GLU A 21 5.67 -0.30 9.98
CA GLU A 21 4.60 -1.02 9.29
C GLU A 21 3.61 -0.08 8.58
N MET A 22 4.09 0.73 7.64
CA MET A 22 3.20 1.51 6.76
C MET A 22 2.44 0.55 5.81
N LYS A 23 1.29 0.06 6.29
CA LYS A 23 0.38 -0.81 5.53
C LYS A 23 -0.38 0.05 4.53
N ALA A 24 -0.09 -0.15 3.25
CA ALA A 24 -0.90 0.40 2.18
C ALA A 24 -2.10 -0.50 1.96
N VAL A 25 -3.27 -0.04 2.39
CA VAL A 25 -4.56 -0.64 2.06
C VAL A 25 -5.06 0.05 0.80
N TYR A 26 -5.31 -0.73 -0.25
CA TYR A 26 -5.83 -0.23 -1.52
C TYR A 26 -7.16 -0.90 -1.82
N ASP A 27 -8.14 -0.07 -2.14
CA ASP A 27 -9.44 -0.47 -2.70
C ASP A 27 -9.55 0.17 -4.08
N VAL A 28 -9.31 -0.64 -5.12
CA VAL A 28 -9.32 -0.19 -6.50
C VAL A 28 -10.54 -0.76 -7.20
N ARG A 29 -11.46 0.12 -7.58
CA ARG A 29 -12.63 -0.27 -8.36
C ARG A 29 -12.39 -0.02 -9.85
N ILE A 30 -12.43 -1.09 -10.64
CA ILE A 30 -12.32 -1.02 -12.10
C ILE A 30 -13.73 -1.23 -12.70
N GLY A 31 -14.34 -0.12 -13.11
CA GLY A 31 -15.69 -0.10 -13.67
C GLY A 31 -16.75 -0.54 -12.66
N LYS A 32 -17.79 -1.23 -13.15
CA LYS A 32 -18.91 -1.72 -12.31
C LYS A 32 -18.70 -3.15 -11.77
N TRP A 33 -17.62 -3.82 -12.19
CA TRP A 33 -17.50 -5.28 -12.12
C TRP A 33 -16.37 -5.79 -11.22
N ILE A 34 -15.29 -5.03 -11.06
CA ILE A 34 -14.09 -5.53 -10.38
C ILE A 34 -13.74 -4.58 -9.24
N THR A 35 -13.69 -5.13 -8.03
CA THR A 35 -13.18 -4.44 -6.84
C THR A 35 -11.93 -5.19 -6.39
N LEU A 36 -10.79 -4.52 -6.46
CA LEU A 36 -9.50 -5.07 -6.08
C LEU A 36 -9.14 -4.51 -4.70
N GLN A 37 -9.42 -5.29 -3.67
CA GLN A 37 -9.02 -4.96 -2.30
C GLN A 37 -7.74 -5.71 -1.95
N GLY A 38 -6.76 -4.99 -1.41
CA GLY A 38 -5.54 -5.61 -0.93
C GLY A 38 -4.84 -4.73 0.10
N SER A 39 -4.01 -5.38 0.90
CA SER A 39 -3.19 -4.73 1.91
C SER A 39 -1.79 -5.26 1.78
N ALA A 40 -0.84 -4.39 1.44
CA ALA A 40 0.57 -4.75 1.31
C ALA A 40 1.45 -3.75 2.05
N ARG A 41 2.63 -4.21 2.47
CA ARG A 41 3.69 -3.32 2.95
C ARG A 41 4.32 -2.68 1.72
N ILE A 42 4.03 -1.40 1.46
CA ILE A 42 4.52 -0.67 0.29
C ILE A 42 5.52 0.39 0.72
N THR A 43 6.66 0.45 0.03
CA THR A 43 7.61 1.56 0.18
C THR A 43 7.19 2.74 -0.72
N PRO A 44 7.35 4.00 -0.28
CA PRO A 44 6.98 5.16 -1.12
C PRO A 44 7.65 5.17 -2.49
N ALA A 45 8.93 4.76 -2.55
CA ALA A 45 9.67 4.61 -3.80
C ALA A 45 9.10 3.50 -4.70
N GLY A 46 8.68 2.37 -4.10
CA GLY A 46 8.04 1.27 -4.81
C GLY A 46 6.76 1.70 -5.51
N MET A 47 5.92 2.49 -4.83
CA MET A 47 4.66 3.01 -5.41
C MET A 47 4.90 3.85 -6.67
N ILE A 48 5.86 4.78 -6.61
CA ILE A 48 6.19 5.64 -7.75
C ILE A 48 6.74 4.81 -8.92
N SER A 49 7.64 3.86 -8.63
CA SER A 49 8.21 2.95 -9.62
C SER A 49 7.12 2.12 -10.31
N THR A 50 6.20 1.54 -9.54
CA THR A 50 5.06 0.80 -10.10
C THR A 50 4.20 1.70 -10.99
N GLY A 51 3.92 2.93 -10.57
CA GLY A 51 3.16 3.89 -11.38
C GLY A 51 3.83 4.20 -12.73
N MET A 52 5.15 4.41 -12.73
CA MET A 52 5.91 4.62 -13.96
C MET A 52 5.92 3.39 -14.87
N ALA A 53 6.16 2.21 -14.30
CA ALA A 53 6.18 0.95 -15.04
C ALA A 53 4.83 0.66 -15.71
N VAL A 54 3.73 0.82 -14.97
CA VAL A 54 2.37 0.65 -15.50
C VAL A 54 2.09 1.66 -16.61
N SER A 55 2.47 2.93 -16.41
CA SER A 55 2.26 3.98 -17.42
C SER A 55 3.01 3.68 -18.73
N ALA A 56 4.29 3.28 -18.63
CA ALA A 56 5.11 2.90 -19.78
C ALA A 56 4.52 1.69 -20.52
N LEU A 57 4.05 0.68 -19.77
CA LEU A 57 3.41 -0.50 -20.34
C LEU A 57 2.13 -0.14 -21.10
N LEU A 58 1.26 0.69 -20.53
CA LEU A 58 0.03 1.14 -21.17
C LEU A 58 0.31 1.95 -22.44
N LEU A 59 1.30 2.84 -22.41
CA LEU A 59 1.73 3.62 -23.58
C LEU A 59 2.25 2.72 -24.70
N ALA A 60 3.11 1.77 -24.38
CA ALA A 60 3.63 0.80 -25.36
C ALA A 60 2.48 -0.03 -25.98
N THR A 61 1.55 -0.49 -25.14
CA THR A 61 0.37 -1.24 -25.58
C THR A 61 -0.51 -0.40 -26.49
N ALA A 62 -0.76 0.86 -26.13
CA ALA A 62 -1.54 1.79 -26.94
C ALA A 62 -0.88 2.08 -28.29
N ALA A 63 0.45 2.25 -28.32
CA ALA A 63 1.21 2.42 -29.56
C ALA A 63 1.08 1.19 -30.48
N LEU A 64 1.21 -0.02 -29.92
CA LEU A 64 1.05 -1.28 -30.66
C LEU A 64 -0.36 -1.42 -31.23
N VAL A 65 -1.39 -1.17 -30.41
CA VAL A 65 -2.80 -1.21 -30.85
C VAL A 65 -3.07 -0.16 -31.94
N ARG A 66 -2.50 1.04 -31.82
CA ARG A 66 -2.64 2.08 -32.84
C ARG A 66 -1.96 1.68 -34.15
N ALA A 67 -0.80 1.05 -34.09
CA ALA A 67 -0.10 0.56 -35.26
C ALA A 67 -0.90 -0.57 -35.95
N ALA A 68 -1.47 -1.50 -35.18
CA ALA A 68 -2.25 -2.62 -35.72
C ALA A 68 -3.61 -2.19 -36.31
N ARG A 69 -4.14 -1.03 -35.91
CA ARG A 69 -5.40 -0.47 -36.43
C ARG A 69 -5.22 0.42 -37.66
N ARG A 70 -3.97 0.71 -38.05
CA ARG A 70 -3.64 1.56 -39.19
C ARG A 70 -3.31 0.71 -40.41
#